data_AF-A0A1T4TAJ4-F1
#
_entry.id   AF-A0A1T4TAJ4-F1
#
_cell.length_a   1.000
_cell.length_b   1.000
_cell.length_c   1.000
_cell.angle_alpha   90.00
_cell.angle_beta   90.00
_cell.angle_gamma   90.00
#
_symmetry.space_group_name_H-M   'P 1'
#
loop_
_entity.id
_entity.type
_entity.pdbx_description
1 polymer ?
#
loop_
_entity_poly.entity_id
_entity_poly.type
_entity_poly.pdbx_seq_one_letter_code
_entity_poly.pdbx_strand_id
1 'polypeptide(L)'
;MLVFISVLTFDPAAGAQAMDRYVRKLSDHIALSPLVREGYAGRGAWAGARDPLPADCRSGGTEVTSVVMFDDEDDYRDYLASEELAALEGAWLEPFLAVRSCVCFSPGAQAERFALLDTPSIWT
;
A
#
# COMPACT_ATOMS: atom_id res chain seq x y z
N MET A 1 -13.01 -11.35 5.74
CA MET A 1 -11.60 -10.92 5.84
C MET A 1 -11.10 -10.60 4.45
N LEU A 2 -10.68 -9.36 4.24
CA LEU A 2 -10.11 -8.87 2.99
C LEU A 2 -8.63 -8.52 3.20
N VAL A 3 -7.82 -8.78 2.19
CA VAL A 3 -6.40 -8.45 2.15
C VAL A 3 -6.17 -7.52 0.98
N PHE A 4 -5.73 -6.30 1.28
CA PHE A 4 -5.32 -5.29 0.33
C PHE A 4 -3.80 -5.19 0.31
N ILE A 5 -3.21 -5.32 -0.87
CA ILE A 5 -1.78 -5.16 -1.11
C ILE A 5 -1.60 -3.98 -2.05
N SER A 6 -0.73 -3.05 -1.69
CA SER A 6 -0.29 -1.98 -2.59
C SER A 6 1.22 -2.01 -2.78
N VAL A 7 1.65 -1.80 -4.03
CA VAL A 7 3.04 -1.59 -4.41
C VAL A 7 3.11 -0.23 -5.11
N LEU A 8 3.88 0.67 -4.51
CA LEU A 8 4.02 2.06 -4.93
C LEU A 8 5.45 2.26 -5.39
N THR A 9 5.65 2.53 -6.68
CA THR A 9 6.95 2.89 -7.23
C THR A 9 7.05 4.41 -7.26
N PHE A 10 8.01 4.95 -6.54
CA PHE A 10 8.31 6.38 -6.50
C PHE A 10 9.25 6.77 -7.66
N ASP A 11 9.14 8.01 -8.10
CA ASP A 11 10.14 8.65 -8.95
C ASP A 11 11.50 8.61 -8.24
N PRO A 12 12.59 8.18 -8.90
CA PRO A 12 13.94 8.25 -8.35
C PRO A 12 14.32 9.61 -7.75
N ALA A 13 13.75 10.71 -8.23
CA ALA A 13 13.95 12.08 -7.75
C ALA A 13 13.38 12.34 -6.34
N ALA A 14 12.41 11.55 -5.88
CA ALA A 14 11.84 11.67 -4.54
C ALA A 14 12.91 11.49 -3.44
N GLY A 15 13.94 10.69 -3.76
CA GLY A 15 15.01 10.33 -2.85
C GLY A 15 14.53 9.44 -1.70
N ALA A 16 15.49 8.80 -1.03
CA ALA A 16 15.20 7.91 0.09
C ALA A 16 14.37 8.62 1.19
N GLN A 17 14.78 9.81 1.62
CA GLN A 17 14.17 10.45 2.78
C GLN A 17 12.64 10.66 2.66
N ALA A 18 12.13 10.97 1.47
CA ALA A 18 10.69 11.10 1.23
C ALA A 18 9.96 9.75 1.41
N MET A 19 10.51 8.69 0.84
CA MET A 19 9.96 7.33 0.99
C MET A 19 10.00 6.84 2.44
N ASP A 20 11.08 7.10 3.19
CA ASP A 20 11.16 6.71 4.61
C ASP A 20 10.09 7.42 5.44
N ARG A 21 9.85 8.70 5.13
CA ARG A 21 8.82 9.49 5.79
C ARG A 21 7.42 8.99 5.44
N TYR A 22 7.18 8.68 4.17
CA TYR A 22 5.92 8.08 3.72
C TYR A 22 5.67 6.75 4.41
N VAL A 23 6.63 5.82 4.40
CA VAL A 23 6.52 4.51 5.07
C VAL A 23 6.18 4.68 6.53
N ARG A 24 6.88 5.55 7.26
CA ARG A 24 6.59 5.78 8.69
C ARG A 24 5.17 6.28 8.90
N LYS A 25 4.73 7.26 8.10
CA LYS A 25 3.39 7.84 8.21
C LYS A 25 2.30 6.84 7.86
N LEU A 26 2.52 6.02 6.83
CA LEU A 26 1.59 4.98 6.43
C LEU A 26 1.52 3.89 7.51
N SER A 27 2.65 3.47 8.07
CA SER A 27 2.69 2.53 9.20
C SER A 27 1.95 3.07 10.43
N ASP A 28 2.14 4.34 10.78
CA ASP A 28 1.41 5.00 11.88
C ASP A 28 -0.10 4.99 11.61
N HIS A 29 -0.51 5.34 10.38
CA HIS A 29 -1.92 5.37 9.99
C HIS A 29 -2.56 3.97 10.01
N ILE A 30 -1.89 2.95 9.48
CA ILE A 30 -2.32 1.55 9.54
C ILE A 30 -2.47 1.09 10.99
N ALA A 31 -1.48 1.37 11.85
CA ALA A 31 -1.48 0.92 13.24
C ALA A 31 -2.52 1.60 14.12
N LEU A 32 -2.92 2.83 13.79
CA LEU A 32 -3.89 3.62 14.55
C LEU A 32 -5.33 3.52 14.01
N SER A 33 -5.51 2.98 12.80
CA SER A 33 -6.83 2.87 12.18
C SER A 33 -7.67 1.78 12.87
N PRO A 34 -8.88 2.10 13.36
CA PRO A 34 -9.77 1.10 13.96
C PRO A 34 -10.37 0.14 12.92
N LEU A 35 -10.29 0.48 11.63
CA LEU A 35 -10.78 -0.33 10.51
C LEU A 35 -9.78 -1.43 10.11
N VAL A 36 -8.53 -1.29 10.54
CA VAL A 36 -7.46 -2.22 10.16
C VAL A 36 -7.33 -3.29 11.22
N ARG A 37 -7.54 -4.54 10.81
CA ARG A 37 -7.31 -5.72 11.66
C ARG A 37 -5.82 -5.96 11.88
N GLU A 38 -5.05 -5.92 10.80
CA GLU A 38 -3.59 -6.10 10.81
C GLU A 38 -3.01 -5.43 9.57
N GLY A 39 -1.82 -4.85 9.66
CA GLY A 39 -1.15 -4.36 8.47
C GLY A 39 0.29 -3.96 8.70
N TYR A 40 1.00 -3.81 7.59
CA TYR A 40 2.41 -3.45 7.56
C TYR A 40 2.74 -2.69 6.27
N ALA A 41 3.70 -1.78 6.38
CA ALA A 41 4.27 -1.07 5.23
C ALA A 41 5.79 -1.07 5.33
N GLY A 42 6.46 -1.08 4.19
CA GLY A 42 7.91 -1.12 4.13
C GLY A 42 8.45 -0.83 2.75
N ARG A 43 9.77 -0.65 2.65
CA ARG A 43 10.42 -0.46 1.35
C ARG A 43 10.63 -1.76 0.61
N GLY A 44 10.52 -1.68 -0.71
CA GLY A 44 10.78 -2.79 -1.61
C GLY A 44 9.80 -3.94 -1.46
N ALA A 45 10.23 -5.12 -1.90
CA ALA A 45 9.48 -6.37 -1.72
C ALA A 45 9.37 -6.84 -0.25
N TRP A 46 9.80 -6.02 0.71
CA TRP A 46 10.08 -6.39 2.10
C TRP A 46 9.05 -5.91 3.12
N ALA A 47 7.90 -5.38 2.69
CA ALA A 47 6.87 -5.00 3.65
C ALA A 47 6.46 -6.23 4.47
N GLY A 48 6.77 -6.21 5.77
CA GLY A 48 6.31 -7.18 6.78
C GLY A 48 6.76 -8.64 6.66
N ALA A 49 7.64 -9.00 5.72
CA ALA A 49 8.09 -10.38 5.59
C ALA A 49 8.93 -10.80 6.81
N ARG A 50 8.50 -11.84 7.54
CA ARG A 50 9.28 -12.47 8.62
C ARG A 50 10.57 -13.11 8.13
N ASP A 51 10.60 -13.51 6.86
CA ASP A 51 11.77 -14.09 6.18
C ASP A 51 12.13 -13.30 4.93
N PRO A 52 13.43 -13.16 4.62
CA PRO A 52 13.89 -12.49 3.42
C PRO A 52 13.40 -13.20 2.16
N LEU A 53 12.80 -12.46 1.22
CA LEU A 53 12.66 -12.94 -0.16
C LEU A 53 14.06 -13.16 -0.77
N PRO A 54 14.19 -14.08 -1.74
CA PRO A 54 15.48 -14.37 -2.34
C PRO A 54 16.08 -13.11 -3.00
N ALA A 55 17.42 -13.06 -3.08
CA ALA A 55 18.18 -11.84 -3.40
C ALA A 55 17.93 -11.27 -4.80
N ASP A 56 17.22 -12.00 -5.66
CA ASP A 56 16.77 -11.61 -7.00
C ASP A 56 15.43 -10.85 -7.00
N CYS A 57 14.68 -10.85 -5.89
CA CYS A 57 13.49 -10.01 -5.69
C CYS A 57 13.82 -8.56 -5.24
N ARG A 58 15.03 -8.07 -5.53
CA ARG A 58 15.44 -6.71 -5.18
C ARG A 58 14.68 -5.69 -6.04
N SER A 59 13.61 -5.15 -5.47
CA SER A 59 13.05 -3.84 -5.84
C SER A 59 14.19 -2.82 -6.01
N GLY A 60 14.13 -1.98 -7.04
CA GLY A 60 15.16 -0.97 -7.37
C GLY A 60 15.36 0.16 -6.34
N GLY A 61 14.90 -0.02 -5.09
CA GLY A 61 15.07 0.92 -3.99
C GLY A 61 14.04 2.06 -3.97
N THR A 62 13.17 2.15 -4.99
CA THR A 62 12.13 3.18 -5.12
C THR A 62 10.73 2.68 -4.79
N GLU A 63 10.59 1.44 -4.33
CA GLU A 63 9.29 0.84 -4.07
C GLU A 63 8.93 0.93 -2.58
N VAL A 64 7.64 1.13 -2.32
CA VAL A 64 7.01 0.95 -1.02
C VAL A 64 5.89 -0.06 -1.20
N THR A 65 5.94 -1.13 -0.42
CA THR A 65 4.85 -2.11 -0.38
C THR A 65 4.08 -1.93 0.92
N SER A 66 2.76 -2.16 0.88
CA SER A 66 1.96 -2.31 2.08
C SER A 66 0.98 -3.47 1.94
N VAL A 67 0.64 -4.08 3.07
CA VAL A 67 -0.41 -5.08 3.17
C VAL A 67 -1.29 -4.69 4.34
N VAL A 68 -2.59 -4.64 4.10
CA VAL A 68 -3.60 -4.24 5.08
C VAL A 68 -4.72 -5.26 5.04
N MET A 69 -5.12 -5.73 6.21
CA MET A 69 -6.18 -6.71 6.38
C MET A 69 -7.38 -6.06 7.08
N PHE A 70 -8.56 -6.37 6.57
CA PHE A 70 -9.85 -5.86 7.03
C PHE A 70 -10.76 -7.02 7.42
N ASP A 71 -11.69 -6.80 8.35
CA ASP A 71 -12.64 -7.83 8.73
C ASP A 71 -13.67 -8.08 7.61
N ASP A 72 -14.13 -7.02 6.95
CA ASP A 72 -15.05 -7.07 5.81
C ASP A 72 -14.77 -6.02 4.70
N GLU A 73 -15.67 -5.94 3.72
CA GLU A 73 -15.52 -5.06 2.55
C GLU A 73 -15.88 -3.60 2.85
N ASP A 74 -16.76 -3.36 3.83
CA ASP A 74 -17.17 -2.01 4.19
C ASP A 74 -16.03 -1.31 4.94
N ASP A 75 -15.34 -2.00 5.85
CA ASP A 75 -14.10 -1.52 6.48
C ASP A 75 -13.03 -1.11 5.46
N TYR A 76 -12.86 -1.93 4.40
CA TYR A 76 -11.93 -1.64 3.31
C TYR A 76 -12.32 -0.37 2.54
N ARG A 77 -13.61 -0.23 2.19
CA ARG A 77 -14.12 0.94 1.45
C ARG A 77 -13.99 2.21 2.29
N ASP A 78 -14.35 2.15 3.56
CA ASP A 78 -14.26 3.28 4.48
C ASP A 78 -12.80 3.69 4.71
N TYR A 79 -11.89 2.71 4.81
CA TYR A 79 -10.46 2.98 4.89
C TYR A 79 -9.92 3.74 3.68
N LEU A 80 -10.28 3.30 2.46
CA LEU A 80 -9.88 3.97 1.22
C LEU A 80 -10.51 5.36 1.04
N ALA A 81 -11.68 5.58 1.63
CA ALA A 81 -12.38 6.87 1.60
C ALA A 81 -11.96 7.82 2.74
N SER A 82 -11.06 7.40 3.64
CA SER A 82 -10.68 8.20 4.80
C SER A 82 -9.94 9.48 4.43
N GLU A 83 -10.33 10.59 5.06
CA GLU A 83 -9.69 11.90 4.85
C GLU A 83 -8.21 11.85 5.28
N GLU A 84 -7.89 11.06 6.30
CA GLU A 84 -6.52 10.86 6.77
C GLU A 84 -5.63 10.19 5.74
N LEU A 85 -6.13 9.15 5.06
CA LEU A 85 -5.39 8.47 4.00
C LEU A 85 -5.23 9.41 2.79
N ALA A 86 -6.30 10.11 2.40
CA ALA A 86 -6.25 11.08 1.31
C ALA A 86 -5.24 12.21 1.58
N ALA A 87 -5.20 12.75 2.81
CA ALA A 87 -4.23 13.77 3.20
C ALA A 87 -2.78 13.24 3.21
N LEU A 88 -2.59 11.99 3.61
CA LEU A 88 -1.30 11.32 3.59
C LEU A 88 -0.80 11.10 2.15
N GLU A 89 -1.68 10.63 1.27
CA GLU A 89 -1.37 10.40 -0.15
C GLU A 89 -1.09 11.73 -0.88
N GLY A 90 -1.93 12.75 -0.72
CA GLY A 90 -1.73 14.05 -1.37
C GLY A 90 -0.43 14.74 -0.95
N ALA A 91 -0.06 14.65 0.33
CA ALA A 91 1.13 15.35 0.85
C ALA A 91 2.46 14.66 0.50
N TRP A 92 2.46 13.32 0.36
CA TRP A 92 3.70 12.53 0.33
C TRP A 92 3.80 11.54 -0.82
N LEU A 93 2.67 11.11 -1.38
CA LEU A 93 2.61 10.12 -2.46
C LEU A 93 2.47 10.80 -3.82
N GLU A 94 1.42 11.60 -4.01
CA GLU A 94 1.07 12.19 -5.30
C GLU A 94 2.21 12.99 -5.99
N PRO A 95 3.03 13.78 -5.27
CA PRO A 95 4.11 14.54 -5.92
C PRO A 95 5.23 13.66 -6.50
N PHE A 96 5.30 12.39 -6.08
CA PHE A 96 6.44 11.51 -6.31
C PHE A 96 6.07 10.12 -6.82
N LEU A 97 4.79 9.82 -6.99
CA LEU A 97 4.31 8.51 -7.40
C LEU A 97 4.47 8.34 -8.91
N ALA A 98 5.25 7.34 -9.32
CA ALA A 98 5.40 6.97 -10.72
C ALA A 98 4.40 5.87 -11.11
N VAL A 99 4.25 4.85 -10.27
CA VAL A 99 3.37 3.70 -10.51
C VAL A 99 2.70 3.26 -9.22
N ARG A 100 1.39 2.97 -9.28
CA ARG A 100 0.63 2.33 -8.20
C ARG A 100 0.02 1.04 -8.72
N SER A 101 0.32 -0.05 -8.05
CA SER A 101 -0.26 -1.37 -8.30
C SER A 101 -0.95 -1.85 -7.04
N CYS A 102 -2.24 -2.18 -7.14
CA CYS A 102 -3.03 -2.62 -6.01
C CYS A 102 -3.73 -3.95 -6.31
N VAL A 103 -3.78 -4.83 -5.32
CA VAL A 103 -4.50 -6.10 -5.38
C VAL A 103 -5.31 -6.25 -4.11
N CYS A 104 -6.58 -6.60 -4.25
CA CYS A 104 -7.47 -6.89 -3.12
C CYS A 104 -8.08 -8.28 -3.29
N PHE A 105 -8.09 -9.10 -2.23
CA PHE A 105 -8.64 -10.45 -2.28
C PHE A 105 -9.11 -10.93 -0.90
N SER A 106 -10.03 -11.92 -0.88
CA SER A 106 -10.49 -12.59 0.34
C SER A 106 -9.87 -13.99 0.44
N PRO A 107 -8.97 -14.27 1.39
CA PRO A 107 -8.39 -15.60 1.57
C PRO A 107 -9.48 -16.63 1.89
N GLY A 108 -9.58 -17.69 1.10
CA GLY A 108 -10.57 -18.77 1.30
C GLY A 108 -11.82 -18.69 0.42
N ALA A 109 -12.02 -17.59 -0.31
CA ALA A 109 -12.86 -17.65 -1.51
C ALA A 109 -12.09 -18.47 -2.56
N GLN A 110 -12.70 -19.48 -3.18
CA GLN A 110 -12.11 -20.07 -4.40
C GLN A 110 -11.78 -18.91 -5.34
N ALA A 111 -10.58 -18.92 -5.91
CA ALA A 111 -9.95 -17.82 -6.64
C ALA A 111 -10.80 -17.30 -7.82
N GLU A 112 -11.86 -16.54 -7.53
CA GLU A 112 -12.69 -15.88 -8.51
C GLU A 112 -12.15 -14.46 -8.71
N ARG A 113 -11.42 -14.34 -9.84
CA ARG A 113 -11.11 -13.11 -10.59
C ARG A 113 -10.69 -11.87 -9.79
N PHE A 114 -9.38 -11.67 -9.76
CA PHE A 114 -8.72 -10.41 -9.48
C PHE A 114 -9.24 -9.28 -10.39
N ALA A 115 -9.72 -8.20 -9.80
CA ALA A 115 -9.69 -6.89 -10.44
C ALA A 115 -8.33 -6.28 -10.13
N LEU A 116 -7.44 -6.21 -11.13
CA LEU A 116 -6.43 -5.17 -11.12
C LEU A 116 -7.22 -3.86 -11.20
N LEU A 117 -7.25 -3.11 -10.10
CA LEU A 117 -7.70 -1.73 -10.17
C LEU A 117 -6.57 -0.97 -10.88
N ASP A 118 -6.61 -0.99 -12.22
CA ASP A 118 -6.11 0.12 -13.03
C ASP A 118 -6.93 1.32 -12.58
N THR A 119 -6.52 1.96 -11.50
CA THR A 119 -7.10 3.23 -11.09
C THR A 119 -6.46 4.21 -12.05
N PRO A 120 -7.16 4.68 -13.10
CA PRO A 120 -6.60 5.74 -13.91
C PRO A 120 -6.42 6.92 -12.96
N SER A 121 -5.29 7.59 -13.03
CA SER A 121 -5.11 8.87 -12.38
C SER A 121 -6.24 9.79 -12.87
N ILE A 122 -7.32 9.91 -12.10
CA ILE A 122 -8.40 10.85 -12.41
C ILE A 122 -7.87 12.22 -12.01
N TRP A 123 -7.20 12.87 -12.95
CA TRP A 123 -6.88 14.29 -12.87
C TRP A 123 -7.29 14.94 -14.19
N THR A 124 -8.42 15.63 -14.16
CA THR A 124 -8.71 16.81 -15.00
C THR A 124 -8.71 18.03 -14.13
#